data_AF-S0FQ16-F1
#
_entry.id   AF-S0FQ16-F1
#
_cell.length_a   1.000
_cell.length_b   1.000
_cell.length_c   1.000
_cell.angle_alpha   90.00
_cell.angle_beta   90.00
_cell.angle_gamma   90.00
#
_symmetry.space_group_name_H-M   'P 1'
#
loop_
_entity.id
_entity.type
_entity.pdbx_description
1 polymer ?
#
loop_
_entity_poly.entity_id
_entity_poly.type
_entity_poly.pdbx_seq_one_letter_code
_entity_poly.pdbx_strand_id
1 'polypeptide(L)'
;MALSGLTFGIYPLSAAGTPFGLAVGPEDNYEKIQLVLRDLRGDSKKLFPRNYLIYTKEWEAKMLSNADGYLKAGLLGDLTIGCGDWTNHQEAGIELDNWLGFIRKVINRYGSHLASLQITNEPNLSFMEGSKPYIMQALIEGVITAKKETQKSGLPIKIGFGSVPESPAAVPHFWENISKAGGKTFIDSVDFVGHNFYVDVFEEQPLDLSDIPVSVEHTLRSLREKDLAEAGIPASVPIRITENGWPTGKNPITNIERPYEHQTKVLETVVQTIYDLRQELNISHFELFGLRDADSSKDDLFHQYGIMRDDYTPKPAYYTFKKLIQELGI
;
A
#
# COMPACT_ATOMS: atom_id res chain seq x y z
N MET A 1 -14.82 -17.00 12.00
CA MET A 1 -13.68 -17.94 11.86
C MET A 1 -12.44 -17.09 11.70
N ALA A 2 -11.50 -17.18 12.64
CA ALA A 2 -10.17 -16.59 12.48
C ALA A 2 -9.53 -17.15 11.21
N LEU A 3 -9.03 -16.29 10.31
CA LEU A 3 -8.28 -16.73 9.15
C LEU A 3 -7.02 -17.44 9.65
N SER A 4 -6.77 -18.67 9.19
CA SER A 4 -5.60 -19.44 9.62
C SER A 4 -4.28 -18.85 9.10
N GLY A 5 -4.31 -17.97 8.09
CA GLY A 5 -3.14 -17.30 7.53
C GLY A 5 -3.41 -15.89 7.04
N LEU A 6 -2.48 -15.33 6.26
CA LEU A 6 -2.57 -14.00 5.65
C LEU A 6 -3.02 -14.10 4.20
N THR A 7 -3.73 -13.07 3.73
CA THR A 7 -3.85 -12.85 2.29
C THR A 7 -2.65 -12.05 1.81
N PHE A 8 -1.89 -12.61 0.86
CA PHE A 8 -0.74 -11.92 0.30
C PHE A 8 -1.13 -11.07 -0.91
N GLY A 9 -0.44 -9.95 -1.06
CA GLY A 9 -0.46 -9.13 -2.26
C GLY A 9 0.92 -8.59 -2.61
N ILE A 10 1.02 -7.96 -3.78
CA ILE A 10 2.26 -7.35 -4.25
C ILE A 10 1.96 -6.27 -5.28
N TYR A 11 2.68 -5.15 -5.20
CA TYR A 11 2.71 -4.15 -6.28
C TYR A 11 3.49 -4.71 -7.48
N PRO A 12 2.83 -4.98 -8.63
CA PRO A 12 3.42 -5.77 -9.70
C PRO A 12 4.27 -4.97 -10.70
N LEU A 13 4.16 -3.65 -10.66
CA LEU A 13 4.85 -2.73 -11.57
C LEU A 13 6.15 -2.21 -10.92
N SER A 14 6.85 -1.29 -11.59
CA SER A 14 8.19 -0.88 -11.17
C SER A 14 8.33 0.54 -10.67
N ALA A 15 7.38 1.42 -10.96
CA ALA A 15 7.51 2.83 -10.60
C ALA A 15 7.36 3.01 -9.08
N ALA A 16 8.25 3.79 -8.47
CA ALA A 16 8.19 4.08 -7.04
C ALA A 16 8.07 5.59 -6.79
N GLY A 17 7.20 5.97 -5.85
CA GLY A 17 7.15 7.32 -5.32
C GLY A 17 8.39 7.62 -4.49
N THR A 18 8.95 8.82 -4.64
CA THR A 18 10.09 9.29 -3.85
C THR A 18 9.80 10.70 -3.32
N PRO A 19 10.54 11.16 -2.29
CA PRO A 19 10.46 12.57 -1.86
C PRO A 19 10.79 13.58 -2.96
N PHE A 20 11.39 13.14 -4.07
CA PHE A 20 11.87 13.98 -5.16
C PHE A 20 11.12 13.76 -6.48
N GLY A 21 10.07 12.93 -6.50
CA GLY A 21 9.29 12.62 -7.69
C GLY A 21 9.03 11.11 -7.85
N LEU A 22 9.31 10.59 -9.05
CA LEU A 22 9.13 9.17 -9.38
C LEU A 22 10.45 8.54 -9.79
N ALA A 23 10.81 7.42 -9.16
CA ALA A 23 11.82 6.51 -9.68
C ALA A 23 11.17 5.66 -10.78
N VAL A 24 11.74 5.71 -11.98
CA VAL A 24 11.25 5.03 -13.17
C VAL A 24 12.40 4.36 -13.91
N GLY A 25 12.07 3.42 -14.78
CA GLY A 25 13.05 2.79 -15.67
C GLY A 25 12.36 2.19 -16.89
N PRO A 26 12.83 1.05 -17.41
CA PRO A 26 12.24 0.40 -18.58
C PRO A 26 10.73 0.12 -18.40
N GLU A 27 10.00 0.08 -19.52
CA GLU A 27 8.56 -0.21 -19.52
C GLU A 27 8.24 -1.57 -18.87
N ASP A 28 7.11 -1.62 -18.15
CA ASP A 28 6.61 -2.87 -17.59
C ASP A 28 6.19 -3.86 -18.69
N ASN A 29 6.52 -5.13 -18.46
CA ASN A 29 6.16 -6.22 -19.35
C ASN A 29 5.08 -7.07 -18.69
N TYR A 30 3.82 -6.85 -19.06
CA TYR A 30 2.67 -7.51 -18.44
C TYR A 30 2.68 -9.04 -18.60
N GLU A 31 3.25 -9.58 -19.67
CA GLU A 31 3.36 -11.03 -19.86
C GLU A 31 4.35 -11.65 -18.85
N LYS A 32 5.52 -11.02 -18.67
CA LYS A 32 6.50 -11.42 -17.66
C LYS A 32 5.93 -11.27 -16.25
N ILE A 33 5.27 -10.16 -15.95
CA ILE A 33 4.60 -9.93 -14.66
C ILE A 33 3.61 -11.07 -14.37
N GLN A 34 2.74 -11.40 -15.31
CA GLN A 34 1.78 -12.49 -15.13
C GLN A 34 2.45 -13.85 -14.88
N LEU A 35 3.53 -14.16 -15.62
CA LEU A 35 4.29 -15.40 -15.42
C LEU A 35 4.86 -15.46 -14.00
N VAL A 36 5.47 -14.37 -13.56
CA VAL A 36 6.10 -14.25 -12.24
C VAL A 36 5.06 -14.30 -11.12
N LEU A 37 3.92 -13.63 -11.26
CA LEU A 37 2.84 -13.68 -10.26
C LEU A 37 2.24 -15.08 -10.14
N ARG A 38 2.10 -15.81 -11.26
CA ARG A 38 1.69 -17.23 -11.21
C ARG A 38 2.71 -18.07 -10.48
N ASP A 39 4.00 -17.83 -10.70
CA ASP A 39 5.07 -18.56 -10.02
C ASP A 39 5.12 -18.25 -8.52
N LEU A 40 5.04 -16.98 -8.11
CA LEU A 40 4.98 -16.55 -6.71
C LEU A 40 3.78 -17.15 -5.98
N ARG A 41 2.61 -17.14 -6.63
CA ARG A 41 1.39 -17.72 -6.07
C ARG A 41 1.54 -19.21 -5.82
N GLY A 42 2.22 -19.95 -6.71
CA GLY A 42 2.36 -21.40 -6.60
C GLY A 42 1.01 -22.08 -6.36
N ASP A 43 0.94 -22.87 -5.28
CA ASP A 43 -0.25 -23.60 -4.86
C ASP A 43 -1.15 -22.81 -3.88
N SER A 44 -0.68 -21.63 -3.42
CA SER A 44 -1.48 -20.74 -2.57
C SER A 44 -2.75 -20.30 -3.30
N LYS A 45 -3.85 -20.18 -2.57
CA LYS A 45 -5.15 -19.89 -3.19
C LYS A 45 -5.23 -18.46 -3.69
N LYS A 46 -4.47 -17.53 -3.09
CA LYS A 46 -4.56 -16.10 -3.37
C LYS A 46 -3.20 -15.41 -3.34
N LEU A 47 -2.98 -14.59 -4.36
CA LEU A 47 -1.98 -13.53 -4.40
C LEU A 47 -2.61 -12.37 -5.16
N PHE A 48 -2.83 -11.23 -4.49
CA PHE A 48 -3.47 -10.07 -5.11
C PHE A 48 -2.44 -9.11 -5.72
N PRO A 49 -2.57 -8.78 -7.01
CA PRO A 49 -1.91 -7.61 -7.57
C PRO A 49 -2.51 -6.36 -6.92
N ARG A 50 -1.66 -5.54 -6.30
CA ARG A 50 -2.03 -4.23 -5.75
C ARG A 50 -1.62 -3.15 -6.74
N ASN A 51 -2.54 -2.27 -7.15
CA ASN A 51 -2.23 -1.19 -8.09
C ASN A 51 -2.72 0.17 -7.60
N TYR A 52 -2.19 1.22 -8.21
CA TYR A 52 -2.44 2.61 -7.82
C TYR A 52 -3.00 3.40 -9.00
N LEU A 53 -4.00 4.22 -8.72
CA LEU A 53 -4.48 5.29 -9.60
C LEU A 53 -4.38 6.62 -8.84
N ILE A 54 -3.77 7.62 -9.45
CA ILE A 54 -3.63 8.95 -8.85
C ILE A 54 -4.53 9.92 -9.59
N TYR A 55 -5.59 10.37 -8.92
CA TYR A 55 -6.56 11.27 -9.50
C TYR A 55 -6.08 12.73 -9.43
N THR A 56 -5.96 13.34 -10.59
CA THR A 56 -6.17 14.76 -10.82
C THR A 56 -7.17 14.91 -11.97
N LYS A 57 -7.75 16.10 -12.14
CA LYS A 57 -8.69 16.35 -13.26
C LYS A 57 -8.01 16.11 -14.61
N GLU A 58 -6.74 16.46 -14.70
CA GLU A 58 -5.90 16.35 -15.89
C GLU A 58 -5.50 14.90 -16.17
N TRP A 59 -5.34 14.07 -15.13
CA TRP A 59 -4.90 12.68 -15.27
C TRP A 59 -6.04 11.66 -15.31
N GLU A 60 -7.29 12.07 -15.10
CA GLU A 60 -8.44 11.15 -15.01
C GLU A 60 -8.49 10.16 -16.19
N ALA A 61 -8.43 10.66 -17.43
CA ALA A 61 -8.50 9.83 -18.62
C ALA A 61 -7.31 8.86 -18.73
N LYS A 62 -6.11 9.32 -18.35
CA LYS A 62 -4.90 8.49 -18.31
C LYS A 62 -5.04 7.39 -17.25
N MET A 63 -5.53 7.71 -16.05
CA MET A 63 -5.73 6.73 -14.99
C MET A 63 -6.76 5.67 -15.37
N LEU A 64 -7.86 6.05 -16.02
CA LEU A 64 -8.83 5.08 -16.53
C LEU A 64 -8.22 4.19 -17.61
N SER A 65 -7.40 4.74 -18.52
CA SER A 65 -6.69 3.95 -19.52
C SER A 65 -5.67 2.98 -18.89
N ASN A 66 -4.98 3.40 -17.83
CA ASN A 66 -4.09 2.51 -17.07
C ASN A 66 -4.88 1.36 -16.43
N ALA A 67 -6.00 1.67 -15.78
CA ALA A 67 -6.89 0.67 -15.19
C ALA A 67 -7.45 -0.33 -16.24
N ASP A 68 -7.75 0.12 -17.46
CA ASP A 68 -8.10 -0.76 -18.58
C ASP A 68 -6.95 -1.71 -18.94
N GLY A 69 -5.71 -1.21 -18.94
CA GLY A 69 -4.51 -2.01 -19.13
C GLY A 69 -4.36 -3.07 -18.04
N TYR A 70 -4.51 -2.67 -16.78
CA TYR A 70 -4.44 -3.57 -15.63
C TYR A 70 -5.53 -4.64 -15.69
N LEU A 71 -6.76 -4.27 -16.06
CA LEU A 71 -7.86 -5.22 -16.23
C LEU A 71 -7.51 -6.28 -17.28
N LYS A 72 -7.06 -5.85 -18.47
CA LYS A 72 -6.66 -6.77 -19.55
C LYS A 72 -5.51 -7.68 -19.14
N ALA A 73 -4.59 -7.16 -18.34
CA ALA A 73 -3.45 -7.90 -17.80
C ALA A 73 -3.79 -8.74 -16.54
N GLY A 74 -5.04 -8.76 -16.07
CA GLY A 74 -5.40 -9.51 -14.85
C GLY A 74 -4.70 -8.97 -13.59
N LEU A 75 -4.35 -7.69 -13.58
CA LEU A 75 -3.65 -7.00 -12.48
C LEU A 75 -4.60 -6.18 -11.60
N LEU A 76 -5.93 -6.35 -11.73
CA LEU A 76 -6.88 -5.77 -10.81
C LEU A 76 -7.24 -6.78 -9.73
N GLY A 77 -6.86 -6.50 -8.48
CA GLY A 77 -7.16 -7.31 -7.31
C GLY A 77 -7.39 -6.40 -6.11
N ASP A 78 -6.33 -5.75 -5.65
CA ASP A 78 -6.41 -4.61 -4.74
C ASP A 78 -6.07 -3.32 -5.48
N LEU A 79 -6.84 -2.25 -5.24
CA LEU A 79 -6.66 -0.98 -5.92
C LEU A 79 -6.68 0.16 -4.91
N THR A 80 -5.67 1.02 -5.00
CA THR A 80 -5.62 2.28 -4.26
C THR A 80 -5.89 3.42 -5.21
N ILE A 81 -6.80 4.31 -4.80
CA ILE A 81 -7.00 5.58 -5.48
C ILE A 81 -6.47 6.70 -4.59
N GLY A 82 -5.36 7.31 -4.98
CA GLY A 82 -4.88 8.56 -4.39
C GLY A 82 -5.47 9.78 -5.10
N CYS A 83 -5.37 10.95 -4.45
CA CYS A 83 -5.81 12.22 -5.06
C CYS A 83 -4.78 13.34 -4.90
N GLY A 84 -4.75 14.23 -5.89
CA GLY A 84 -3.86 15.38 -5.92
C GLY A 84 -2.51 15.08 -6.58
N ASP A 85 -1.80 16.14 -6.92
CA ASP A 85 -0.42 16.07 -7.38
C ASP A 85 0.50 16.50 -6.24
N TRP A 86 1.04 15.56 -5.48
CA TRP A 86 1.91 15.86 -4.33
C TRP A 86 3.19 16.62 -4.73
N THR A 87 3.57 16.61 -6.01
CA THR A 87 4.72 17.38 -6.51
C THR A 87 4.38 18.87 -6.72
N ASN A 88 3.09 19.22 -6.73
CA ASN A 88 2.61 20.59 -6.88
C ASN A 88 2.13 21.19 -5.54
N HIS A 89 3.01 21.91 -4.84
CA HIS A 89 2.68 22.56 -3.57
C HIS A 89 1.69 23.74 -3.67
N GLN A 90 1.35 24.20 -4.87
CA GLN A 90 0.41 25.32 -5.07
C GLN A 90 -1.04 24.86 -5.22
N GLU A 91 -1.28 23.55 -5.28
CA GLU A 91 -2.62 22.99 -5.39
C GLU A 91 -3.40 23.17 -4.08
N ALA A 92 -4.26 24.20 -4.03
CA ALA A 92 -4.99 24.58 -2.83
C ALA A 92 -6.34 23.87 -2.63
N GLY A 93 -6.85 23.16 -3.64
CA GLY A 93 -8.20 22.63 -3.62
C GLY A 93 -8.42 21.49 -4.61
N ILE A 94 -9.47 20.71 -4.36
CA ILE A 94 -9.97 19.67 -5.25
C ILE A 94 -11.44 19.96 -5.58
N GLU A 95 -11.83 19.77 -6.85
CA GLU A 95 -13.24 19.74 -7.23
C GLU A 95 -13.85 18.43 -6.68
N LEU A 96 -14.38 18.49 -5.45
CA LEU A 96 -14.82 17.32 -4.69
C LEU A 96 -15.80 16.43 -5.48
N ASP A 97 -16.77 17.01 -6.19
CA ASP A 97 -17.72 16.25 -6.99
C ASP A 97 -17.05 15.43 -8.10
N ASN A 98 -15.97 15.93 -8.70
CA ASN A 98 -15.24 15.18 -9.71
C ASN A 98 -14.42 14.05 -9.08
N TRP A 99 -13.80 14.29 -7.91
CA TRP A 99 -13.12 13.25 -7.14
C TRP A 99 -14.08 12.09 -6.81
N LEU A 100 -15.23 12.41 -6.23
CA LEU A 100 -16.26 11.42 -5.90
C LEU A 100 -16.83 10.77 -7.17
N GLY A 101 -16.95 11.54 -8.26
CA GLY A 101 -17.32 11.04 -9.58
C GLY A 101 -16.33 10.01 -10.12
N PHE A 102 -15.03 10.25 -9.96
CA PHE A 102 -13.98 9.33 -10.36
C PHE A 102 -14.04 8.00 -9.60
N ILE A 103 -14.22 8.04 -8.27
CA ILE A 103 -14.42 6.84 -7.45
C ILE A 103 -15.60 6.01 -7.98
N ARG A 104 -16.75 6.65 -8.26
CA ARG A 104 -17.92 5.97 -8.83
C ARG A 104 -17.62 5.36 -10.20
N LYS A 105 -16.89 6.07 -11.08
CA LYS A 105 -16.46 5.54 -12.39
C LYS A 105 -15.60 4.29 -12.22
N VAL A 106 -14.64 4.29 -11.29
CA VAL A 106 -13.77 3.13 -11.01
C VAL A 106 -14.60 1.94 -10.52
N ILE A 107 -15.48 2.14 -9.54
CA ILE A 107 -16.33 1.06 -9.00
C ILE A 107 -17.26 0.51 -10.07
N ASN A 108 -17.94 1.38 -10.82
CA ASN A 108 -18.90 0.94 -11.84
C ASN A 108 -18.24 0.20 -13.00
N ARG A 109 -17.01 0.57 -13.36
CA ARG A 109 -16.30 -0.03 -14.49
C ARG A 109 -15.51 -1.28 -14.11
N TYR A 110 -14.89 -1.30 -12.93
CA TYR A 110 -13.91 -2.31 -12.55
C TYR A 110 -14.31 -3.13 -11.33
N GLY A 111 -15.35 -2.73 -10.60
CA GLY A 111 -15.65 -3.26 -9.27
C GLY A 111 -15.94 -4.76 -9.22
N SER A 112 -16.42 -5.38 -10.30
CA SER A 112 -16.58 -6.85 -10.38
C SER A 112 -15.25 -7.63 -10.41
N HIS A 113 -14.13 -6.94 -10.63
CA HIS A 113 -12.78 -7.50 -10.66
C HIS A 113 -11.94 -7.08 -9.44
N LEU A 114 -12.50 -6.27 -8.54
CA LEU A 114 -11.79 -5.80 -7.34
C LEU A 114 -12.20 -6.62 -6.11
N ALA A 115 -11.21 -7.03 -5.32
CA ALA A 115 -11.41 -7.55 -3.98
C ALA A 115 -11.51 -6.41 -2.95
N SER A 116 -10.75 -5.34 -3.16
CA SER A 116 -10.77 -4.16 -2.32
C SER A 116 -10.49 -2.88 -3.11
N LEU A 117 -10.87 -1.77 -2.48
CA LEU A 117 -10.60 -0.43 -2.93
C LEU A 117 -10.17 0.42 -1.73
N GLN A 118 -8.92 0.89 -1.75
CA GLN A 118 -8.39 1.83 -0.77
C GLN A 118 -8.53 3.26 -1.29
N ILE A 119 -9.09 4.14 -0.47
CA ILE A 119 -9.23 5.56 -0.75
C ILE A 119 -8.09 6.30 -0.04
N THR A 120 -7.29 7.03 -0.81
CA THR A 120 -5.99 7.60 -0.44
C THR A 120 -4.96 6.55 -0.02
N ASN A 121 -3.68 6.80 -0.31
CA ASN A 121 -2.57 5.93 0.08
C ASN A 121 -1.98 6.35 1.44
N GLU A 122 -1.53 7.59 1.54
CA GLU A 122 -0.80 8.10 2.71
C GLU A 122 -1.32 9.50 3.10
N PRO A 123 -2.62 9.59 3.45
CA PRO A 123 -3.26 10.87 3.77
C PRO A 123 -2.69 11.55 5.02
N ASN A 124 -1.97 10.80 5.86
CA ASN A 124 -1.28 11.32 7.05
C ASN A 124 0.22 11.55 6.84
N LEU A 125 0.75 11.48 5.61
CA LEU A 125 2.15 11.80 5.33
C LEU A 125 2.28 13.23 4.75
N SER A 126 2.93 14.12 5.51
CA SER A 126 2.87 15.58 5.30
C SER A 126 3.49 16.10 3.99
N PHE A 127 4.30 15.30 3.31
CA PHE A 127 4.93 15.67 2.03
C PHE A 127 4.37 14.89 0.84
N MET A 128 3.41 14.00 1.06
CA MET A 128 2.68 13.26 0.01
C MET A 128 1.24 13.78 -0.06
N GLU A 129 0.23 12.89 -0.06
CA GLU A 129 -1.19 13.30 -0.06
C GLU A 129 -1.55 14.16 1.17
N GLY A 130 -0.94 13.88 2.32
CA GLY A 130 -1.11 14.66 3.54
C GLY A 130 -0.64 16.12 3.46
N SER A 131 0.10 16.49 2.39
CA SER A 131 0.46 17.88 2.12
C SER A 131 -0.74 18.74 1.68
N LYS A 132 -1.85 18.11 1.29
CA LYS A 132 -3.00 18.81 0.70
C LYS A 132 -3.99 19.24 1.77
N PRO A 133 -4.43 20.52 1.79
CA PRO A 133 -5.35 21.00 2.81
C PRO A 133 -6.73 20.33 2.74
N TYR A 134 -7.09 19.77 1.58
CA TYR A 134 -8.37 19.11 1.35
C TYR A 134 -8.34 17.59 1.64
N ILE A 135 -7.18 17.02 2.00
CA ILE A 135 -7.01 15.55 2.04
C ILE A 135 -7.98 14.87 3.02
N MET A 136 -8.24 15.49 4.16
CA MET A 136 -9.16 14.96 5.17
C MET A 136 -10.59 14.82 4.61
N GLN A 137 -11.06 15.85 3.89
CA GLN A 137 -12.38 15.82 3.27
C GLN A 137 -12.43 14.80 2.11
N ALA A 138 -11.39 14.76 1.28
CA ALA A 138 -11.30 13.84 0.16
C ALA A 138 -11.30 12.37 0.62
N LEU A 139 -10.58 12.07 1.72
CA LEU A 139 -10.55 10.77 2.38
C LEU A 139 -11.94 10.38 2.89
N ILE A 140 -12.54 11.21 3.77
CA ILE A 140 -13.80 10.88 4.45
C ILE A 140 -14.93 10.69 3.44
N GLU A 141 -15.14 11.67 2.57
CA GLU A 141 -16.22 11.64 1.58
C GLU A 141 -15.98 10.57 0.51
N GLY A 142 -14.70 10.29 0.20
CA GLY A 142 -14.31 9.24 -0.73
C GLY A 142 -14.65 7.84 -0.21
N VAL A 143 -14.30 7.54 1.06
CA VAL A 143 -14.64 6.26 1.71
C VAL A 143 -16.16 6.06 1.78
N ILE A 144 -16.90 7.07 2.23
CA ILE A 144 -18.37 7.02 2.30
C ILE A 144 -18.97 6.79 0.91
N THR A 145 -18.49 7.53 -0.10
CA THR A 145 -18.96 7.39 -1.48
C THR A 145 -18.68 5.99 -2.03
N ALA A 146 -17.47 5.46 -1.82
CA ALA A 146 -17.10 4.13 -2.26
C ALA A 146 -17.98 3.05 -1.61
N LYS A 147 -18.21 3.15 -0.30
CA LYS A 147 -19.08 2.21 0.43
C LYS A 147 -20.51 2.23 -0.10
N LYS A 148 -21.06 3.44 -0.32
CA LYS A 148 -22.43 3.59 -0.85
C LYS A 148 -22.57 3.01 -2.25
N GLU A 149 -21.61 3.28 -3.15
CA GLU A 149 -21.69 2.82 -4.54
C GLU A 149 -21.51 1.30 -4.66
N THR A 150 -20.63 0.71 -3.84
CA THR A 150 -20.46 -0.75 -3.77
C THR A 150 -21.70 -1.47 -3.26
N GLN A 151 -22.33 -0.96 -2.19
CA GLN A 151 -23.59 -1.49 -1.66
C GLN A 151 -24.73 -1.38 -2.68
N LYS A 152 -24.89 -0.22 -3.31
CA LYS A 152 -25.89 0.02 -4.35
C LYS A 152 -25.74 -0.94 -5.52
N SER A 153 -24.51 -1.29 -5.87
CA SER A 153 -24.19 -2.18 -6.99
C SER A 153 -24.13 -3.67 -6.58
N GLY A 154 -24.33 -4.00 -5.30
CA GLY A 154 -24.23 -5.36 -4.78
C GLY A 154 -22.84 -5.98 -4.92
N LEU A 155 -21.79 -5.16 -4.98
CA LEU A 155 -20.42 -5.62 -5.21
C LEU A 155 -19.73 -5.98 -3.88
N PRO A 156 -19.04 -7.13 -3.79
CA PRO A 156 -18.43 -7.61 -2.55
C PRO A 156 -17.06 -6.97 -2.25
N ILE A 157 -16.84 -5.72 -2.66
CA ILE A 157 -15.57 -5.01 -2.51
C ILE A 157 -15.43 -4.54 -1.05
N LYS A 158 -14.24 -4.71 -0.47
CA LYS A 158 -13.89 -4.10 0.81
C LYS A 158 -13.35 -2.69 0.62
N ILE A 159 -13.87 -1.73 1.36
CA ILE A 159 -13.46 -0.32 1.29
C ILE A 159 -12.58 0.02 2.47
N GLY A 160 -11.47 0.72 2.24
CA GLY A 160 -10.58 1.16 3.31
C GLY A 160 -9.85 2.43 2.95
N PHE A 161 -8.91 2.82 3.81
CA PHE A 161 -7.98 3.93 3.58
C PHE A 161 -6.60 3.57 4.12
N GLY A 162 -5.56 4.20 3.57
CA GLY A 162 -4.19 3.97 4.01
C GLY A 162 -3.73 4.92 5.11
N SER A 163 -2.61 4.58 5.73
CA SER A 163 -1.91 5.41 6.70
C SER A 163 -0.44 5.02 6.77
N VAL A 164 0.39 5.90 7.32
CA VAL A 164 1.78 5.62 7.72
C VAL A 164 1.93 5.71 9.25
N PRO A 165 3.01 5.18 9.85
CA PRO A 165 3.29 5.37 11.27
C PRO A 165 3.37 6.84 11.68
N GLU A 166 2.96 7.13 12.92
CA GLU A 166 3.23 8.42 13.55
C GLU A 166 4.74 8.70 13.60
N SER A 167 5.13 9.89 13.16
CA SER A 167 6.52 10.34 13.09
C SER A 167 6.56 11.87 12.95
N PRO A 168 7.74 12.51 13.01
CA PRO A 168 7.84 13.95 12.69
C PRO A 168 7.38 14.32 11.27
N ALA A 169 7.31 13.35 10.35
CA ALA A 169 6.79 13.54 9.00
C ALA A 169 5.27 13.35 8.89
N ALA A 170 4.61 12.83 9.93
CA ALA A 170 3.18 12.64 9.93
C ALA A 170 2.43 13.98 10.08
N VAL A 171 1.20 14.04 9.56
CA VAL A 171 0.31 15.19 9.74
C VAL A 171 -0.12 15.26 11.22
N PRO A 172 0.12 16.37 11.94
CA PRO A 172 -0.23 16.47 13.35
C PRO A 172 -1.73 16.27 13.60
N HIS A 173 -2.07 15.56 14.68
CA HIS A 173 -3.44 15.30 15.13
C HIS A 173 -4.33 14.61 14.07
N PHE A 174 -3.73 13.87 13.13
CA PHE A 174 -4.48 13.26 12.03
C PHE A 174 -5.64 12.37 12.52
N TRP A 175 -5.38 11.44 13.44
CA TRP A 175 -6.37 10.49 13.96
C TRP A 175 -7.46 11.17 14.79
N GLU A 176 -7.09 12.11 15.65
CA GLU A 176 -8.03 12.99 16.36
C GLU A 176 -8.94 13.76 15.40
N ASN A 177 -8.38 14.30 14.31
CA ASN A 177 -9.13 15.05 13.30
C ASN A 177 -10.05 14.14 12.48
N ILE A 178 -9.63 12.91 12.14
CA ILE A 178 -10.52 11.89 11.56
C ILE A 178 -11.70 11.62 12.48
N SER A 179 -11.45 11.41 13.78
CA SER A 179 -12.47 11.13 14.79
C SER A 179 -13.54 12.23 14.80
N LYS A 180 -13.10 13.50 14.82
CA LYS A 180 -13.98 14.68 14.85
C LYS A 180 -14.75 14.89 13.55
N ALA A 181 -14.11 14.69 12.40
CA ALA A 181 -14.67 15.04 11.10
C ALA A 181 -15.48 13.91 10.46
N GLY A 182 -15.04 12.65 10.60
CA GLY A 182 -15.64 11.51 9.90
C GLY A 182 -16.99 11.08 10.48
N GLY A 183 -17.11 11.09 11.82
CA GLY A 183 -18.30 10.64 12.52
C GLY A 183 -18.69 9.18 12.23
N LYS A 184 -19.91 8.80 12.66
CA LYS A 184 -20.36 7.40 12.59
C LYS A 184 -20.45 6.85 11.17
N THR A 185 -20.92 7.65 10.21
CA THR A 185 -21.09 7.23 8.81
C THR A 185 -19.76 6.83 8.17
N PHE A 186 -18.70 7.59 8.44
CA PHE A 186 -17.35 7.24 7.99
C PHE A 186 -16.89 5.93 8.62
N ILE A 187 -16.94 5.82 9.95
CA ILE A 187 -16.49 4.62 10.68
C ILE A 187 -17.22 3.35 10.19
N ASP A 188 -18.55 3.42 10.03
CA ASP A 188 -19.36 2.30 9.51
C ASP A 188 -19.02 1.95 8.04
N SER A 189 -18.38 2.86 7.30
CA SER A 189 -17.99 2.67 5.91
C SER A 189 -16.62 2.03 5.72
N VAL A 190 -15.79 1.99 6.77
CA VAL A 190 -14.44 1.43 6.74
C VAL A 190 -14.50 -0.08 6.99
N ASP A 191 -14.14 -0.87 5.97
CA ASP A 191 -13.97 -2.32 6.07
C ASP A 191 -12.54 -2.75 6.43
N PHE A 192 -11.54 -1.88 6.26
CA PHE A 192 -10.15 -2.11 6.66
C PHE A 192 -9.37 -0.80 6.76
N VAL A 193 -8.26 -0.82 7.50
CA VAL A 193 -7.24 0.24 7.46
C VAL A 193 -5.95 -0.33 6.89
N GLY A 194 -5.48 0.25 5.80
CA GLY A 194 -4.16 0.01 5.23
C GLY A 194 -3.08 0.74 6.02
N HIS A 195 -1.94 0.10 6.19
CA HIS A 195 -0.79 0.69 6.85
C HIS A 195 0.48 0.41 6.04
N ASN A 196 1.13 1.50 5.63
CA ASN A 196 2.36 1.52 4.87
C ASN A 196 3.49 1.79 5.85
N PHE A 197 4.43 0.86 6.00
CA PHE A 197 5.59 1.10 6.84
C PHE A 197 6.80 0.33 6.33
N TYR A 198 7.97 0.93 6.54
CA TYR A 198 9.26 0.43 6.05
C TYR A 198 10.24 0.43 7.21
N VAL A 199 10.56 -0.75 7.73
CA VAL A 199 11.46 -0.89 8.90
C VAL A 199 12.85 -0.42 8.51
N ASP A 200 13.40 0.52 9.28
CA ASP A 200 14.77 1.06 9.17
C ASP A 200 15.18 1.71 7.82
N VAL A 201 14.28 1.78 6.85
CA VAL A 201 14.59 2.30 5.50
C VAL A 201 14.98 3.78 5.54
N PHE A 202 14.30 4.55 6.39
CA PHE A 202 14.45 5.99 6.51
C PHE A 202 15.14 6.43 7.81
N GLU A 203 15.65 5.48 8.59
CA GLU A 203 16.38 5.74 9.83
C GLU A 203 17.85 6.10 9.53
N GLU A 204 18.46 6.85 10.43
CA GLU A 204 19.87 7.26 10.29
C GLU A 204 20.83 6.06 10.27
N GLN A 205 20.49 4.98 10.99
CA GLN A 205 21.24 3.74 11.05
C GLN A 205 20.29 2.54 10.88
N PRO A 206 20.72 1.45 10.23
CA PRO A 206 19.93 0.24 10.11
C PRO A 206 19.75 -0.40 11.49
N LEU A 207 18.65 -1.11 11.68
CA LEU A 207 18.44 -1.87 12.90
C LEU A 207 19.24 -3.16 12.85
N ASP A 208 19.66 -3.65 14.01
CA ASP A 208 20.10 -5.03 14.11
C ASP A 208 18.91 -5.95 13.82
N LEU A 209 19.16 -7.07 13.13
CA LEU A 209 18.11 -8.00 12.71
C LEU A 209 17.28 -8.53 13.90
N SER A 210 17.87 -8.59 15.10
CA SER A 210 17.19 -8.99 16.35
C SER A 210 16.19 -7.96 16.86
N ASP A 211 16.32 -6.69 16.46
CA ASP A 211 15.48 -5.59 16.94
C ASP A 211 14.28 -5.32 16.02
N ILE A 212 14.33 -5.85 14.79
CA ILE A 212 13.26 -5.73 13.80
C ILE A 212 11.91 -6.23 14.32
N PRO A 213 11.78 -7.41 14.97
CA PRO A 213 10.49 -7.86 15.49
C PRO A 213 9.88 -6.87 16.49
N VAL A 214 10.70 -6.30 17.38
CA VAL A 214 10.24 -5.34 18.40
C VAL A 214 9.78 -4.04 17.73
N SER A 215 10.51 -3.57 16.72
CA SER A 215 10.11 -2.39 15.93
C SER A 215 8.77 -2.59 15.23
N VAL A 216 8.60 -3.73 14.53
CA VAL A 216 7.35 -4.10 13.84
C VAL A 216 6.19 -4.19 14.82
N GLU A 217 6.37 -4.89 15.95
CA GLU A 217 5.34 -5.01 16.98
C GLU A 217 4.94 -3.64 17.53
N HIS A 218 5.90 -2.78 17.85
CA HIS A 218 5.63 -1.44 18.35
C HIS A 218 4.81 -0.61 17.35
N THR A 219 5.19 -0.61 16.06
CA THR A 219 4.46 0.09 15.01
C THR A 219 3.01 -0.38 14.93
N LEU A 220 2.77 -1.70 14.90
CA LEU A 220 1.44 -2.26 14.70
C LEU A 220 0.55 -2.11 15.95
N ARG A 221 1.12 -2.23 17.15
CA ARG A 221 0.41 -1.94 18.40
C ARG A 221 0.08 -0.46 18.52
N SER A 222 1.00 0.44 18.18
CA SER A 222 0.71 1.88 18.19
C SER A 222 -0.48 2.18 17.27
N LEU A 223 -0.48 1.64 16.05
CA LEU A 223 -1.64 1.79 15.16
C LEU A 223 -2.92 1.27 15.81
N ARG A 224 -2.93 0.00 16.28
CA ARG A 224 -4.15 -0.64 16.78
C ARG A 224 -4.68 -0.02 18.07
N GLU A 225 -3.81 0.17 19.04
CA GLU A 225 -4.18 0.44 20.44
C GLU A 225 -4.27 1.95 20.73
N LYS A 226 -3.59 2.78 19.95
CA LYS A 226 -3.60 4.24 20.10
C LYS A 226 -4.33 4.91 18.95
N ASP A 227 -3.81 4.79 17.73
CA ASP A 227 -4.24 5.63 16.61
C ASP A 227 -5.65 5.29 16.12
N LEU A 228 -5.93 4.01 15.87
CA LEU A 228 -7.26 3.54 15.49
C LEU A 228 -8.28 3.71 16.62
N ALA A 229 -7.84 3.53 17.87
CA ALA A 229 -8.68 3.75 19.04
C ALA A 229 -9.08 5.23 19.18
N GLU A 230 -8.15 6.16 18.97
CA GLU A 230 -8.40 7.61 18.96
C GLU A 230 -9.36 8.02 17.84
N ALA A 231 -9.21 7.43 16.66
CA ALA A 231 -10.12 7.62 15.53
C ALA A 231 -11.51 6.97 15.71
N GLY A 232 -11.72 6.19 16.78
CA GLY A 232 -12.96 5.46 17.02
C GLY A 232 -13.18 4.26 16.10
N ILE A 233 -12.14 3.78 15.41
CA ILE A 233 -12.20 2.60 14.54
C ILE A 233 -12.18 1.34 15.42
N PRO A 234 -13.21 0.49 15.38
CA PRO A 234 -13.31 -0.64 16.29
C PRO A 234 -12.28 -1.73 15.94
N ALA A 235 -11.87 -2.51 16.96
CA ALA A 235 -10.94 -3.63 16.79
C ALA A 235 -11.41 -4.71 15.79
N SER A 236 -12.70 -4.76 15.48
CA SER A 236 -13.27 -5.64 14.45
C SER A 236 -12.89 -5.24 13.02
N VAL A 237 -12.50 -3.97 12.78
CA VAL A 237 -11.97 -3.53 11.49
C VAL A 237 -10.51 -4.00 11.37
N PRO A 238 -10.19 -4.85 10.39
CA PRO A 238 -8.85 -5.40 10.25
C PRO A 238 -7.83 -4.37 9.78
N ILE A 239 -6.59 -4.57 10.22
CA ILE A 239 -5.40 -3.92 9.65
C ILE A 239 -4.97 -4.73 8.41
N ARG A 240 -4.48 -4.02 7.40
CA ARG A 240 -3.80 -4.58 6.23
C ARG A 240 -2.45 -3.90 6.09
N ILE A 241 -1.39 -4.68 5.93
CA ILE A 241 -0.10 -4.11 5.58
C ILE A 241 -0.11 -3.92 4.08
N THR A 242 -0.23 -2.68 3.64
CA THR A 242 -0.56 -2.33 2.25
C THR A 242 0.65 -1.88 1.45
N GLU A 243 1.69 -1.43 2.15
CA GLU A 243 3.04 -1.34 1.61
C GLU A 243 4.04 -1.72 2.70
N ASN A 244 4.90 -2.68 2.37
CA ASN A 244 6.09 -2.98 3.13
C ASN A 244 7.15 -3.50 2.18
N GLY A 245 8.41 -3.26 2.52
CA GLY A 245 9.54 -3.75 1.76
C GLY A 245 10.84 -3.31 2.39
N TRP A 246 11.94 -3.77 1.80
CA TRP A 246 13.28 -3.34 2.18
C TRP A 246 14.10 -3.24 0.90
N PRO A 247 14.42 -2.02 0.41
CA PRO A 247 15.07 -1.84 -0.87
C PRO A 247 16.54 -2.24 -0.82
N THR A 248 17.11 -2.57 -1.98
CA THR A 248 18.57 -2.79 -2.15
C THR A 248 19.24 -1.54 -2.72
N GLY A 249 20.56 -1.55 -2.90
CA GLY A 249 21.30 -0.40 -3.41
C GLY A 249 21.58 0.65 -2.33
N LYS A 250 22.07 1.82 -2.71
CA LYS A 250 22.51 2.83 -1.76
C LYS A 250 21.40 3.79 -1.34
N ASN A 251 21.29 4.07 -0.03
CA ASN A 251 20.42 5.14 0.46
C ASN A 251 21.00 6.51 0.08
N PRO A 252 20.30 7.35 -0.69
CA PRO A 252 20.85 8.63 -1.13
C PRO A 252 20.94 9.68 -0.02
N ILE A 253 20.26 9.47 1.11
CA ILE A 253 20.25 10.37 2.27
C ILE A 253 21.34 9.96 3.27
N THR A 254 21.36 8.69 3.67
CA THR A 254 22.28 8.18 4.70
C THR A 254 23.57 7.58 4.15
N ASN A 255 23.65 7.39 2.82
CA ASN A 255 24.79 6.82 2.12
C ASN A 255 25.10 5.35 2.51
N ILE A 256 24.15 4.67 3.15
CA ILE A 256 24.25 3.25 3.56
C ILE A 256 23.95 2.32 2.38
N GLU A 257 24.78 1.32 2.18
CA GLU A 257 24.57 0.26 1.18
C GLU A 257 23.62 -0.83 1.71
N ARG A 258 22.65 -1.22 0.89
CA ARG A 258 21.61 -2.20 1.24
C ARG A 258 21.76 -3.46 0.37
N PRO A 259 22.38 -4.54 0.88
CA PRO A 259 22.67 -5.73 0.09
C PRO A 259 21.47 -6.68 -0.04
N TYR A 260 21.46 -7.47 -1.11
CA TYR A 260 20.39 -8.43 -1.44
C TYR A 260 20.14 -9.48 -0.34
N GLU A 261 21.21 -9.94 0.31
CA GLU A 261 21.12 -10.91 1.41
C GLU A 261 20.41 -10.32 2.63
N HIS A 262 20.57 -9.01 2.88
CA HIS A 262 19.92 -8.37 4.01
C HIS A 262 18.45 -8.08 3.72
N GLN A 263 18.09 -7.69 2.50
CA GLN A 263 16.68 -7.62 2.05
C GLN A 263 15.92 -8.90 2.37
N THR A 264 16.55 -10.05 2.10
CA THR A 264 15.96 -11.36 2.35
C THR A 264 15.67 -11.60 3.83
N LYS A 265 16.64 -11.31 4.70
CA LYS A 265 16.51 -11.50 6.15
C LYS A 265 15.46 -10.59 6.75
N VAL A 266 15.46 -9.31 6.39
CA VAL A 266 14.49 -8.34 6.89
C VAL A 266 13.08 -8.72 6.44
N LEU A 267 12.89 -9.06 5.16
CA LEU A 267 11.60 -9.49 4.65
C LEU A 267 11.04 -10.70 5.39
N GLU A 268 11.85 -11.75 5.61
CA GLU A 268 11.43 -12.93 6.36
C GLU A 268 11.05 -12.58 7.80
N THR A 269 11.89 -11.84 8.50
CA THR A 269 11.66 -11.43 9.89
C THR A 269 10.38 -10.59 10.03
N VAL A 270 10.17 -9.61 9.16
CA VAL A 270 8.99 -8.74 9.18
C VAL A 270 7.71 -9.54 8.93
N VAL A 271 7.68 -10.37 7.89
CA VAL A 271 6.47 -11.15 7.54
C VAL A 271 6.13 -12.16 8.62
N GLN A 272 7.11 -12.86 9.20
CA GLN A 272 6.88 -13.78 10.31
C GLN A 272 6.33 -13.05 11.54
N THR A 273 6.91 -11.91 11.89
CA THR A 273 6.43 -11.09 13.03
C THR A 273 4.98 -10.64 12.82
N ILE A 274 4.64 -10.15 11.62
CA ILE A 274 3.27 -9.76 11.26
C ILE A 274 2.32 -10.96 11.34
N TYR A 275 2.75 -12.12 10.85
CA TYR A 275 1.96 -13.34 10.92
C TYR A 275 1.67 -13.73 12.37
N ASP A 276 2.65 -13.68 13.26
CA ASP A 276 2.47 -14.04 14.67
C ASP A 276 1.51 -13.08 15.40
N LEU A 277 1.58 -11.78 15.08
CA LEU A 277 0.68 -10.76 15.64
C LEU A 277 -0.73 -10.78 15.03
N ARG A 278 -0.96 -11.50 13.93
CA ARG A 278 -2.16 -11.32 13.10
C ARG A 278 -3.48 -11.54 13.83
N GLN A 279 -3.53 -12.53 14.73
CA GLN A 279 -4.75 -12.85 15.47
C GLN A 279 -5.04 -11.80 16.53
N GLU A 280 -4.01 -11.35 17.22
CA GLU A 280 -4.11 -10.39 18.30
C GLU A 280 -4.51 -8.99 17.78
N LEU A 281 -3.86 -8.55 16.70
CA LEU A 281 -4.05 -7.20 16.16
C LEU A 281 -5.09 -7.15 15.01
N ASN A 282 -5.74 -8.29 14.71
CA ASN A 282 -6.67 -8.46 13.59
C ASN A 282 -6.04 -7.99 12.26
N ILE A 283 -4.88 -8.55 11.93
CA ILE A 283 -4.17 -8.31 10.67
C ILE A 283 -4.61 -9.38 9.68
N SER A 284 -4.98 -8.95 8.47
CA SER A 284 -5.56 -9.86 7.48
C SER A 284 -4.74 -9.99 6.20
N HIS A 285 -3.92 -8.99 5.88
CA HIS A 285 -3.20 -8.90 4.62
C HIS A 285 -1.75 -8.45 4.83
N PHE A 286 -0.87 -8.95 3.96
CA PHE A 286 0.48 -8.44 3.76
C PHE A 286 0.73 -8.21 2.28
N GLU A 287 1.05 -6.98 1.91
CA GLU A 287 1.24 -6.56 0.52
C GLU A 287 2.64 -5.97 0.35
N LEU A 288 3.46 -6.67 -0.44
CA LEU A 288 4.83 -6.28 -0.70
C LEU A 288 4.89 -5.12 -1.70
N PHE A 289 5.68 -4.10 -1.42
CA PHE A 289 5.94 -3.02 -2.35
C PHE A 289 7.13 -3.36 -3.27
N GLY A 290 6.83 -3.59 -4.54
CA GLY A 290 7.82 -3.78 -5.60
C GLY A 290 8.04 -5.24 -5.98
N LEU A 291 7.44 -5.69 -7.08
CA LEU A 291 7.80 -6.95 -7.71
C LEU A 291 9.20 -6.87 -8.30
N ARG A 292 9.49 -5.78 -9.02
CA ARG A 292 10.78 -5.54 -9.65
C ARG A 292 11.30 -4.13 -9.38
N ASP A 293 12.60 -3.98 -9.52
CA ASP A 293 13.26 -2.68 -9.53
C ASP A 293 12.72 -1.80 -10.66
N ALA A 294 12.69 -0.49 -10.40
CA ALA A 294 12.46 0.53 -11.42
C ALA A 294 13.59 0.47 -12.45
N ASP A 295 14.84 0.53 -11.98
CA ASP A 295 16.08 0.50 -12.77
C ASP A 295 17.22 -0.07 -11.91
N SER A 296 17.66 -1.28 -12.21
CA SER A 296 18.70 -1.97 -11.43
C SER A 296 20.10 -1.43 -11.70
N SER A 297 20.28 -0.57 -12.70
CA SER A 297 21.57 0.09 -13.00
C SER A 297 21.84 1.32 -12.12
N LYS A 298 20.81 1.86 -11.45
CA LYS A 298 20.93 2.99 -10.54
C LYS A 298 21.29 2.51 -9.15
N ASP A 299 22.43 2.95 -8.62
CA ASP A 299 22.82 2.70 -7.23
C ASP A 299 22.07 3.67 -6.29
N ASP A 300 20.76 3.50 -6.23
CA ASP A 300 19.82 4.30 -5.44
C ASP A 300 18.68 3.39 -4.99
N LEU A 301 18.42 3.36 -3.69
CA LEU A 301 17.38 2.51 -3.10
C LEU A 301 15.99 2.77 -3.67
N PHE A 302 15.69 3.99 -4.13
CA PHE A 302 14.39 4.31 -4.69
C PHE A 302 14.14 3.61 -6.03
N HIS A 303 15.21 3.26 -6.74
CA HIS A 303 15.12 2.49 -7.98
C HIS A 303 15.14 0.98 -7.74
N GLN A 304 15.46 0.52 -6.52
CA GLN A 304 15.79 -0.86 -6.22
C GLN A 304 14.92 -1.51 -5.11
N TYR A 305 13.64 -1.12 -5.02
CA TYR A 305 12.67 -1.71 -4.07
C TYR A 305 12.31 -3.17 -4.37
N GLY A 306 12.48 -3.62 -5.61
CA GLY A 306 11.98 -4.91 -6.06
C GLY A 306 12.65 -6.10 -5.39
N ILE A 307 11.90 -7.21 -5.32
CA ILE A 307 12.46 -8.55 -5.09
C ILE A 307 13.01 -9.19 -6.38
N MET A 308 12.90 -8.50 -7.50
CA MET A 308 13.51 -8.83 -8.78
C MET A 308 14.24 -7.61 -9.34
N ARG A 309 15.17 -7.84 -10.25
CA ARG A 309 15.77 -6.79 -11.07
C ARG A 309 14.80 -6.29 -12.12
N ASP A 310 15.10 -5.14 -12.71
CA ASP A 310 14.30 -4.49 -13.77
C ASP A 310 14.09 -5.37 -15.01
N ASP A 311 15.00 -6.30 -15.29
CA ASP A 311 14.92 -7.30 -16.35
C ASP A 311 14.10 -8.57 -16.01
N TYR A 312 13.53 -8.61 -14.80
CA TYR A 312 12.82 -9.73 -14.18
C TYR A 312 13.71 -10.91 -13.78
N THR A 313 15.02 -10.70 -13.60
CA THR A 313 15.90 -11.67 -12.95
C THR A 313 15.61 -11.66 -11.44
N PRO A 314 15.31 -12.81 -10.80
CA PRO A 314 14.97 -12.84 -9.37
C PRO A 314 16.17 -12.49 -8.48
N LYS A 315 15.94 -11.68 -7.43
CA LYS A 315 16.87 -11.54 -6.30
C LYS A 315 16.62 -12.66 -5.28
N PRO A 316 17.52 -12.91 -4.31
CA PRO A 316 17.29 -13.90 -3.25
C PRO A 316 15.95 -13.73 -2.52
N ALA A 317 15.53 -12.49 -2.26
CA ALA A 317 14.27 -12.19 -1.58
C ALA A 317 13.02 -12.67 -2.34
N TYR A 318 13.11 -12.87 -3.66
CA TYR A 318 12.04 -13.46 -4.47
C TYR A 318 11.65 -14.85 -3.96
N TYR A 319 12.65 -15.71 -3.75
CA TYR A 319 12.44 -17.09 -3.32
C TYR A 319 11.92 -17.15 -1.88
N THR A 320 12.39 -16.25 -1.02
CA THR A 320 11.89 -16.11 0.35
C THR A 320 10.44 -15.66 0.37
N PHE A 321 10.06 -14.65 -0.43
CA PHE A 321 8.67 -14.22 -0.51
C PHE A 321 7.75 -15.33 -1.03
N LYS A 322 8.19 -16.06 -2.07
CA LYS A 322 7.48 -17.24 -2.58
C LYS A 322 7.24 -18.28 -1.49
N LYS A 323 8.28 -18.64 -0.72
CA LYS A 323 8.20 -19.57 0.41
C LYS A 323 7.16 -19.10 1.44
N LEU A 324 7.23 -17.83 1.85
CA LEU A 324 6.31 -17.24 2.84
C LEU A 324 4.85 -17.28 2.38
N ILE A 325 4.58 -17.02 1.09
CA ILE A 325 3.23 -17.15 0.52
C ILE A 325 2.70 -18.59 0.66
N GLN A 326 3.55 -19.61 0.43
CA GLN A 326 3.12 -21.00 0.55
C GLN A 326 2.90 -21.44 2.00
N GLU A 327 3.76 -20.98 2.92
CA GLU A 327 3.72 -21.40 4.32
C GLU A 327 2.66 -20.67 5.14
N LEU A 328 2.45 -19.38 4.85
CA LEU A 328 1.66 -18.47 5.68
C LEU A 328 0.38 -17.95 4.99
N GLY A 329 0.23 -18.25 3.69
CA GLY A 329 -0.92 -17.85 2.88
C GLY A 329 -2.20 -18.67 3.15
N ILE A 330 -3.34 -18.17 2.67
CA ILE A 330 -4.67 -18.83 2.78
C ILE A 330 -5.13 -19.57 1.52
#